data_AF-A0AAD7Z4V7-F1
#
_entry.id   AF-A0AAD7Z4V7-F1
#
_cell.length_a   1.000
_cell.length_b   1.000
_cell.length_c   1.000
_cell.angle_alpha   90.00
_cell.angle_beta   90.00
_cell.angle_gamma   90.00
#
_symmetry.space_group_name_H-M   'P 1'
#
loop_
_entity.id
_entity.type
_entity.pdbx_description
1 polymer ?
#
loop_
_entity_poly.entity_id
_entity_poly.type
_entity_poly.pdbx_seq_one_letter_code
_entity_poly.pdbx_strand_id
1 'polypeptide(L)'
;VIFSVLLLRAKLGRFSIVWVDAAVQIFYSVGAGFGVHLSYASYNTFHNNCLRDCLVTTAVNCFTSFFSGFVIFTYLGFMSYKQGIHISNVATEGPGLVFQVYPEAVATLPGSHFWSMLFFFMLIMLGLDSAMGGMECVITGLMDEFRSFFHGRRFAREIFTLGAATVSFSIALINVTPGGIYLFHLLDTYSAGISLLCSALFEAIAVSWFYGLERFSQDVQSMLGSKPGLYWRICWKFISPIFIIVRCCDVWIALPQQPLKYNDYKYPNWAEWIGWSLALSSILMIPLVALISIMQTPGTLKERIAINISPLEEHESIQQTHVVSRFRCKHWLYNQRLKDFSVIPNELYRVLRNLREKKQHHRRSALSSKIDWDAILYHDLAKLIDTMVSMHSYAVFNFKALMMNVAPSALSASFIVLYSQSVGG
;
A
#
# COMPACT_ATOMS: atom_id res chain seq x y z
N VAL A 1 17.92 -4.51 -9.04
CA VAL A 1 16.46 -4.58 -8.76
C VAL A 1 15.69 -5.04 -9.98
N ILE A 2 15.68 -4.30 -11.09
CA ILE A 2 14.99 -4.70 -12.35
C ILE A 2 15.42 -6.09 -12.85
N PHE A 3 16.73 -6.37 -12.86
CA PHE A 3 17.28 -7.68 -13.25
C PHE A 3 16.89 -8.83 -12.30
N SER A 4 16.72 -8.51 -11.01
CA SER A 4 16.32 -9.46 -9.97
C SER A 4 14.81 -9.79 -10.06
N VAL A 5 14.00 -8.80 -10.44
CA VAL A 5 12.56 -8.96 -10.70
C VAL A 5 12.32 -9.79 -11.97
N LEU A 6 13.11 -9.54 -13.03
CA LEU A 6 13.08 -10.33 -14.27
C LEU A 6 13.43 -11.82 -14.03
N LEU A 7 14.44 -12.09 -13.18
CA LEU A 7 14.81 -13.45 -12.80
C LEU A 7 13.75 -14.15 -11.93
N LEU A 8 13.03 -13.41 -11.09
CA LEU A 8 11.91 -13.96 -10.31
C LEU A 8 10.72 -14.33 -11.21
N ARG A 9 10.38 -13.45 -12.17
CA ARG A 9 9.30 -13.69 -13.13
C ARG A 9 9.57 -14.92 -14.01
N ALA A 10 10.83 -15.10 -14.43
CA ALA A 10 11.25 -16.25 -15.24
C ALA A 10 11.24 -17.59 -14.48
N LYS A 11 11.45 -17.58 -13.15
CA LYS A 11 11.46 -18.82 -12.32
C LYS A 11 10.10 -19.18 -11.70
N LEU A 12 9.17 -18.23 -11.57
CA LEU A 12 7.87 -18.43 -10.89
C LEU A 12 6.66 -18.22 -11.80
N GLY A 13 6.86 -18.14 -13.13
CA GLY A 13 5.92 -17.81 -14.22
C GLY A 13 4.45 -17.56 -13.89
N ARG A 14 3.70 -18.55 -13.41
CA ARG A 14 2.27 -18.43 -13.03
C ARG A 14 2.02 -18.03 -11.58
N PHE A 15 2.86 -18.48 -10.65
CA PHE A 15 2.73 -18.16 -9.22
C PHE A 15 2.90 -16.66 -9.00
N SER A 16 3.89 -16.03 -9.63
CA SER A 16 4.13 -14.59 -9.49
C SER A 16 2.95 -13.73 -9.95
N ILE A 17 2.23 -14.16 -10.99
CA ILE A 17 1.10 -13.40 -11.56
C ILE A 17 -0.08 -13.40 -10.58
N VAL A 18 -0.44 -14.57 -10.03
CA VAL A 18 -1.57 -14.70 -9.09
C VAL A 18 -1.37 -13.83 -7.84
N TRP A 19 -0.16 -13.75 -7.29
CA TRP A 19 0.11 -12.89 -6.13
C TRP A 19 0.07 -11.40 -6.47
N VAL A 20 0.53 -11.02 -7.66
CA VAL A 20 0.44 -9.64 -8.13
C VAL A 20 -1.03 -9.26 -8.33
N ASP A 21 -1.83 -10.11 -8.97
CA ASP A 21 -3.26 -9.87 -9.20
C ASP A 21 -4.04 -9.81 -7.88
N ALA A 22 -3.79 -10.73 -6.95
CA ALA A 22 -4.42 -10.71 -5.62
C ALA A 22 -4.12 -9.41 -4.86
N ALA A 23 -2.90 -8.92 -4.98
CA ALA A 23 -2.47 -7.74 -4.24
C ALA A 23 -2.88 -6.43 -4.94
N VAL A 24 -3.08 -6.45 -6.26
CA VAL A 24 -3.75 -5.38 -7.01
C VAL A 24 -5.23 -5.32 -6.65
N GLN A 25 -5.89 -6.49 -6.59
CA GLN A 25 -7.28 -6.60 -6.21
C GLN A 25 -7.52 -6.00 -4.83
N ILE A 26 -6.68 -6.30 -3.83
CA ILE A 26 -6.86 -5.71 -2.49
C ILE A 26 -6.58 -4.20 -2.47
N PHE A 27 -5.61 -3.72 -3.25
CA PHE A 27 -5.27 -2.30 -3.31
C PHE A 27 -6.44 -1.46 -3.84
N TYR A 28 -7.02 -1.85 -4.98
CA TYR A 28 -8.16 -1.16 -5.55
C TYR A 28 -9.46 -1.43 -4.79
N SER A 29 -9.66 -2.64 -4.25
CA SER A 29 -10.84 -2.97 -3.47
C SER A 29 -10.94 -2.15 -2.18
N VAL A 30 -9.82 -1.87 -1.51
CA VAL A 30 -9.81 -1.03 -0.30
C VAL A 30 -9.83 0.46 -0.64
N GLY A 31 -9.53 0.86 -1.87
CA GLY A 31 -9.51 2.28 -2.26
C GLY A 31 -8.34 3.07 -1.68
N ALA A 32 -7.17 2.44 -1.51
CA ALA A 32 -5.99 3.12 -0.97
C ALA A 32 -5.43 4.18 -1.96
N GLY A 33 -5.04 5.34 -1.44
CA GLY A 33 -4.41 6.42 -2.22
C GLY A 33 -5.37 7.34 -3.00
N PHE A 34 -6.69 7.12 -2.91
CA PHE A 34 -7.69 8.00 -3.54
C PHE A 34 -7.94 9.30 -2.76
N GLY A 35 -7.44 9.42 -1.53
CA GLY A 35 -7.75 10.51 -0.61
C GLY A 35 -9.10 10.39 0.11
N VAL A 36 -10.03 9.54 -0.35
CA VAL A 36 -11.36 9.35 0.26
C VAL A 36 -11.25 9.00 1.75
N HIS A 37 -10.37 8.08 2.10
CA HIS A 37 -10.17 7.66 3.49
C HIS A 37 -9.58 8.80 4.34
N LEU A 38 -8.75 9.65 3.74
CA LEU A 38 -8.17 10.81 4.41
C LEU A 38 -9.26 11.86 4.71
N SER A 39 -10.14 12.13 3.74
CA SER A 39 -11.28 13.04 3.92
C SER A 39 -12.31 12.52 4.91
N TYR A 40 -12.64 11.22 4.89
CA TYR A 40 -13.54 10.65 5.90
C TYR A 40 -12.91 10.64 7.30
N ALA A 41 -11.62 10.33 7.39
CA ALA A 41 -10.92 10.36 8.68
C ALA A 41 -10.76 11.79 9.23
N SER A 42 -10.74 12.84 8.40
CA SER A 42 -10.64 14.23 8.88
C SER A 42 -11.89 14.70 9.63
N TYR A 43 -13.04 14.05 9.40
CA TYR A 43 -14.28 14.30 10.15
C TYR A 43 -14.38 13.52 11.46
N ASN A 44 -13.46 12.59 11.73
CA ASN A 44 -13.46 11.86 12.99
C ASN A 44 -13.00 12.74 14.16
N THR A 45 -13.45 12.37 15.36
CA THR A 45 -12.90 12.96 16.59
C THR A 45 -11.44 12.52 16.78
N PHE A 46 -10.62 13.40 17.36
CA PHE A 46 -9.17 13.18 17.47
C PHE A 46 -8.78 11.89 18.21
N HIS A 47 -9.57 11.48 19.22
CA HIS A 47 -9.34 10.26 20.00
C HIS A 47 -10.18 9.06 19.54
N ASN A 48 -10.78 9.12 18.36
CA ASN A 48 -11.50 7.96 17.81
C ASN A 48 -10.55 6.78 17.54
N ASN A 49 -11.01 5.56 17.76
CA ASN A 49 -10.20 4.36 17.56
C ASN A 49 -10.13 3.96 16.07
N CYS A 50 -9.37 4.73 15.30
CA CYS A 50 -9.21 4.53 13.85
C CYS A 50 -8.57 3.17 13.49
N LEU A 51 -7.79 2.57 14.40
CA LEU A 51 -7.20 1.24 14.18
C LEU A 51 -8.28 0.16 14.17
N ARG A 52 -9.23 0.21 15.11
CA ARG A 52 -10.38 -0.72 15.13
C ARG A 52 -11.22 -0.55 13.88
N ASP A 53 -11.53 0.69 13.52
CA ASP A 53 -12.35 1.00 12.34
C ASP A 53 -11.68 0.49 11.07
N CYS A 54 -10.37 0.69 10.92
CA CYS A 54 -9.60 0.14 9.80
C CYS A 54 -9.69 -1.39 9.71
N LEU A 55 -9.50 -2.10 10.83
CA LEU A 55 -9.56 -3.57 10.85
C LEU A 55 -10.96 -4.10 10.52
N VAL A 56 -12.01 -3.50 11.10
CA VAL A 56 -13.40 -3.91 10.84
C VAL A 56 -13.78 -3.63 9.39
N THR A 57 -13.48 -2.44 8.87
CA THR A 57 -13.80 -2.07 7.49
C THR A 57 -13.09 -2.98 6.48
N THR A 58 -11.81 -3.28 6.69
CA THR A 58 -11.09 -4.23 5.81
C THR A 58 -11.66 -5.64 5.91
N ALA A 59 -12.02 -6.11 7.11
CA ALA A 59 -12.62 -7.44 7.29
C ALA A 59 -13.99 -7.55 6.62
N VAL A 60 -14.85 -6.54 6.77
CA VAL A 60 -16.17 -6.47 6.11
C VAL A 60 -16.01 -6.42 4.60
N ASN A 61 -15.08 -5.62 4.07
CA ASN A 61 -14.80 -5.57 2.63
C ASN A 61 -14.43 -6.95 2.08
N CYS A 62 -13.47 -7.65 2.71
CA CYS A 62 -13.06 -8.98 2.30
C CYS A 62 -14.20 -10.01 2.41
N PHE A 63 -14.99 -9.94 3.50
CA PHE A 63 -16.14 -10.83 3.68
C PHE A 63 -17.21 -10.62 2.60
N THR A 64 -17.51 -9.37 2.26
CA THR A 64 -18.47 -9.03 1.20
C THR A 64 -18.00 -9.56 -0.15
N SER A 65 -16.71 -9.41 -0.50
CA SER A 65 -16.16 -9.98 -1.74
C SER A 65 -16.24 -11.50 -1.75
N PHE A 66 -15.95 -12.15 -0.63
CA PHE A 66 -16.03 -13.61 -0.50
C PHE A 66 -17.47 -14.12 -0.62
N PHE A 67 -18.41 -13.48 0.07
CA PHE A 67 -19.85 -13.78 -0.02
C PHE A 67 -20.40 -13.54 -1.43
N SER A 68 -20.05 -12.41 -2.05
CA SER A 68 -20.41 -12.11 -3.44
C SER A 68 -19.88 -13.18 -4.40
N GLY A 69 -18.65 -13.67 -4.19
CA GLY A 69 -18.09 -14.80 -4.93
C GLY A 69 -19.00 -16.03 -4.90
N PHE A 70 -19.46 -16.45 -3.72
CA PHE A 70 -20.40 -17.58 -3.63
C PHE A 70 -21.70 -17.34 -4.40
N VAL A 71 -22.28 -16.14 -4.26
CA VAL A 71 -23.52 -15.79 -4.97
C VAL A 71 -23.28 -15.89 -6.48
N ILE A 72 -22.26 -15.22 -7.02
CA ILE A 72 -21.95 -15.21 -8.45
C ILE A 72 -21.66 -16.62 -8.99
N PHE A 73 -20.77 -17.38 -8.34
CA PHE A 73 -20.41 -18.73 -8.81
C PHE A 73 -21.56 -19.73 -8.70
N THR A 74 -22.48 -19.56 -7.74
CA THR A 74 -23.68 -20.41 -7.65
C THR A 74 -24.60 -20.19 -8.85
N TYR A 75 -24.84 -18.93 -9.24
CA TYR A 75 -25.64 -18.60 -10.42
C TYR A 75 -24.96 -19.03 -11.73
N LEU A 76 -23.64 -18.83 -11.86
CA LEU A 76 -22.87 -19.30 -13.01
C LEU A 76 -22.89 -20.83 -13.12
N GLY A 77 -22.78 -21.55 -12.01
CA GLY A 77 -22.89 -23.01 -11.97
C GLY A 77 -24.27 -23.50 -12.39
N PHE A 78 -25.33 -22.86 -11.89
CA PHE A 78 -26.70 -23.16 -12.32
C PHE A 78 -26.92 -22.90 -13.82
N MET A 79 -26.37 -21.80 -14.34
CA MET A 79 -26.46 -21.46 -15.75
C MET A 79 -25.70 -22.46 -16.63
N SER A 80 -24.48 -22.82 -16.23
CA SER A 80 -23.65 -23.84 -16.88
C SER A 80 -24.38 -25.19 -16.95
N TYR A 81 -25.00 -25.61 -15.85
CA TYR A 81 -25.80 -26.83 -15.79
C TYR A 81 -27.03 -26.77 -16.72
N LYS A 82 -27.74 -25.65 -16.75
CA LYS A 82 -28.97 -25.50 -17.53
C LYS A 82 -28.72 -25.38 -19.04
N GLN A 83 -27.65 -24.70 -19.44
CA GLN A 83 -27.31 -24.47 -20.85
C GLN A 83 -26.36 -25.53 -21.43
N GLY A 84 -25.75 -26.36 -20.59
CA GLY A 84 -24.74 -27.34 -21.02
C GLY A 84 -23.43 -26.69 -21.51
N ILE A 85 -23.18 -25.43 -21.14
CA ILE A 85 -21.98 -24.68 -21.52
C ILE A 85 -20.98 -24.76 -20.37
N HIS A 86 -19.70 -24.98 -20.68
CA HIS A 86 -18.64 -25.03 -19.66
C HIS A 86 -18.52 -23.69 -18.90
N ILE A 87 -18.31 -23.76 -17.58
CA ILE A 87 -18.34 -22.58 -16.69
C ILE A 87 -17.33 -21.49 -17.09
N SER A 88 -16.20 -21.84 -17.70
CA SER A 88 -15.21 -20.86 -18.19
C SER A 88 -15.74 -19.94 -19.29
N ASN A 89 -16.76 -20.35 -20.03
CA ASN A 89 -17.30 -19.56 -21.14
C ASN A 89 -18.41 -18.61 -20.68
N VAL A 90 -19.04 -18.89 -19.53
CA VAL A 90 -20.02 -18.02 -18.88
C VAL A 90 -19.39 -17.11 -17.81
N ALA A 91 -18.23 -17.50 -17.26
CA ALA A 91 -17.46 -16.67 -16.34
C ALA A 91 -16.65 -15.61 -17.10
N THR A 92 -17.31 -14.50 -17.44
CA THR A 92 -16.64 -13.28 -17.94
C THR A 92 -16.34 -12.32 -16.78
N GLU A 93 -15.38 -11.41 -16.97
CA GLU A 93 -15.05 -10.35 -16.00
C GLU A 93 -15.65 -9.00 -16.46
N GLY A 94 -15.78 -8.07 -15.52
CA GLY A 94 -16.21 -6.70 -15.80
C GLY A 94 -17.73 -6.54 -16.01
N PRO A 95 -18.17 -5.44 -16.66
CA PRO A 95 -19.58 -5.09 -16.78
C PRO A 95 -20.44 -6.14 -17.51
N GLY A 96 -19.85 -6.90 -18.43
CA GLY A 96 -20.57 -7.94 -19.19
C GLY A 96 -21.15 -9.05 -18.31
N LEU A 97 -20.45 -9.43 -17.24
CA LEU A 97 -20.94 -10.43 -16.29
C LEU A 97 -22.25 -10.00 -15.65
N VAL A 98 -22.28 -8.74 -15.19
CA VAL A 98 -23.36 -8.17 -14.39
C VAL A 98 -24.54 -7.74 -15.26
N PHE A 99 -24.30 -7.26 -16.48
CA PHE A 99 -25.34 -6.71 -17.36
C PHE A 99 -25.81 -7.65 -18.47
N GLN A 100 -25.10 -8.76 -18.72
CA GLN A 100 -25.49 -9.75 -19.73
C GLN A 100 -25.76 -11.13 -19.12
N VAL A 101 -24.74 -11.72 -18.48
CA VAL A 101 -24.83 -13.10 -17.98
C VAL A 101 -25.80 -13.23 -16.81
N TYR A 102 -25.73 -12.30 -15.84
CA TYR A 102 -26.57 -12.38 -14.64
C TYR A 102 -28.07 -12.15 -14.91
N PRO A 103 -28.48 -11.13 -15.70
CA PRO A 103 -29.89 -10.96 -16.03
C PRO A 103 -30.45 -12.14 -16.81
N GLU A 104 -29.65 -12.79 -17.66
CA GLU A 104 -30.03 -14.01 -18.36
C GLU A 104 -30.31 -15.17 -17.38
N ALA A 105 -29.43 -15.37 -16.38
CA ALA A 105 -29.64 -16.36 -15.34
C ALA A 105 -30.88 -16.04 -14.47
N VAL A 106 -31.05 -14.78 -14.05
CA VAL A 106 -32.18 -14.35 -13.22
C VAL A 106 -33.51 -14.48 -13.96
N ALA A 107 -33.53 -14.24 -15.28
CA ALA A 107 -34.72 -14.40 -16.11
C ALA A 107 -35.27 -15.83 -16.10
N THR A 108 -34.44 -16.82 -15.76
CA THR A 108 -34.86 -18.22 -15.69
C THR A 108 -35.48 -18.64 -14.36
N LEU A 109 -35.38 -17.82 -13.31
CA LEU A 109 -35.94 -18.10 -11.99
C LEU A 109 -37.45 -17.83 -11.95
N PRO A 110 -38.22 -18.61 -11.16
CA PRO A 110 -39.62 -18.25 -10.88
C PRO A 110 -39.66 -16.91 -10.12
N GLY A 111 -40.52 -15.99 -10.57
CA GLY A 111 -40.60 -14.63 -10.01
C GLY A 111 -39.44 -13.72 -10.44
N SER A 112 -38.88 -13.92 -11.63
CA SER A 112 -37.72 -13.19 -12.18
C SER A 112 -37.80 -11.67 -12.05
N HIS A 113 -38.97 -11.05 -12.20
CA HIS A 113 -39.14 -9.60 -12.04
C HIS A 113 -38.69 -9.08 -10.67
N PHE A 114 -39.00 -9.81 -9.60
CA PHE A 114 -38.61 -9.43 -8.23
C PHE A 114 -37.10 -9.52 -8.03
N TRP A 115 -36.49 -10.62 -8.48
CA TRP A 115 -35.05 -10.84 -8.38
C TRP A 115 -34.25 -9.83 -9.20
N SER A 116 -34.70 -9.50 -10.42
CA SER A 116 -34.07 -8.49 -11.25
C SER A 116 -34.12 -7.11 -10.59
N MET A 117 -35.26 -6.73 -9.98
CA MET A 117 -35.38 -5.45 -9.27
C MET A 117 -34.40 -5.36 -8.11
N LEU A 118 -34.31 -6.40 -7.27
CA LEU A 118 -33.35 -6.44 -6.15
C LEU A 118 -31.90 -6.39 -6.63
N PHE A 119 -31.57 -7.12 -7.70
CA PHE A 119 -30.22 -7.16 -8.24
C PHE A 119 -29.77 -5.80 -8.79
N PHE A 120 -30.58 -5.15 -9.63
CA PHE A 120 -30.23 -3.84 -10.16
C PHE A 120 -30.26 -2.74 -9.08
N PHE A 121 -31.17 -2.82 -8.12
CA PHE A 121 -31.19 -1.91 -6.98
C PHE A 121 -29.91 -2.04 -6.14
N MET A 122 -29.45 -3.28 -5.88
CA MET A 122 -28.17 -3.53 -5.22
C MET A 122 -27.00 -2.91 -6.01
N LEU A 123 -26.94 -3.08 -7.33
CA LEU A 123 -25.87 -2.48 -8.16
C LEU A 123 -25.86 -0.95 -8.09
N ILE A 124 -27.04 -0.32 -8.08
CA ILE A 124 -27.16 1.12 -7.91
C ILE A 124 -26.61 1.54 -6.54
N MET A 125 -26.97 0.86 -5.46
CA MET A 125 -26.47 1.18 -4.11
C MET A 125 -24.95 1.00 -4.00
N LEU A 126 -24.39 -0.09 -4.55
CA LEU A 126 -22.94 -0.34 -4.57
C LEU A 126 -22.17 0.78 -5.30
N GLY A 127 -22.70 1.25 -6.42
CA GLY A 127 -22.10 2.36 -7.18
C GLY A 127 -22.27 3.71 -6.49
N LEU A 128 -23.43 3.95 -5.87
CA LEU A 128 -23.78 5.23 -5.25
C LEU A 128 -22.87 5.57 -4.07
N ASP A 129 -22.68 4.63 -3.14
CA ASP A 129 -21.84 4.85 -1.95
C ASP A 129 -20.38 5.16 -2.34
N SER A 130 -19.85 4.42 -3.31
CA SER A 130 -18.50 4.64 -3.84
C SER A 130 -18.35 6.00 -4.52
N ALA A 131 -19.34 6.39 -5.34
CA ALA A 131 -19.36 7.68 -6.03
C ALA A 131 -19.46 8.86 -5.06
N MET A 132 -20.28 8.74 -4.01
CA MET A 132 -20.40 9.75 -2.96
C MET A 132 -19.06 9.97 -2.24
N GLY A 133 -18.32 8.91 -1.92
CA GLY A 133 -17.00 9.03 -1.31
C GLY A 133 -15.96 9.69 -2.22
N GLY A 134 -15.93 9.32 -3.50
CA GLY A 134 -15.05 9.96 -4.48
C GLY A 134 -15.33 11.47 -4.63
N MET A 135 -16.61 11.84 -4.70
CA MET A 135 -17.00 13.25 -4.81
C MET A 135 -16.72 14.05 -3.54
N GLU A 136 -17.02 13.48 -2.35
CA GLU A 136 -16.74 14.12 -1.07
C GLU A 136 -15.25 14.41 -0.91
N CYS A 137 -14.37 13.47 -1.29
CA CYS A 137 -12.92 13.69 -1.24
C CYS A 137 -12.47 14.96 -1.99
N VAL A 138 -12.97 15.14 -3.21
CA VAL A 138 -12.62 16.30 -4.04
C VAL A 138 -13.20 17.58 -3.43
N ILE A 139 -14.44 17.52 -2.93
CA ILE A 139 -15.11 18.67 -2.31
C ILE A 139 -14.35 19.11 -1.06
N THR A 140 -14.09 18.19 -0.13
CA THR A 140 -13.38 18.45 1.11
C THR A 140 -11.99 19.00 0.83
N GLY A 141 -11.22 18.36 -0.06
CA GLY A 141 -9.87 18.80 -0.39
C GLY A 141 -9.80 20.22 -0.97
N LEU A 142 -10.70 20.55 -1.90
CA LEU A 142 -10.73 21.90 -2.50
C LEU A 142 -11.27 22.96 -1.54
N MET A 143 -12.24 22.62 -0.70
CA MET A 143 -12.80 23.55 0.28
C MET A 143 -11.81 23.87 1.40
N ASP A 144 -11.00 22.91 1.83
CA ASP A 144 -9.98 23.09 2.86
C ASP A 144 -8.82 23.94 2.35
N GLU A 145 -8.37 23.75 1.11
CA GLU A 145 -7.31 24.56 0.49
C GLU A 145 -7.76 26.01 0.26
N PHE A 146 -8.95 26.22 -0.29
CA PHE A 146 -9.50 27.55 -0.57
C PHE A 146 -10.38 28.10 0.57
N ARG A 147 -10.07 27.75 1.82
CA ARG A 147 -10.87 28.14 2.99
C ARG A 147 -11.09 29.64 3.10
N SER A 148 -10.11 30.45 2.72
CA SER A 148 -10.18 31.92 2.73
C SER A 148 -11.20 32.48 1.74
N PHE A 149 -11.37 31.85 0.57
CA PHE A 149 -12.33 32.25 -0.46
C PHE A 149 -13.77 31.91 -0.09
N PHE A 150 -13.97 30.76 0.56
CA PHE A 150 -15.29 30.31 1.01
C PHE A 150 -15.72 30.94 2.35
N HIS A 151 -14.79 31.54 3.10
CA HIS A 151 -15.10 32.21 4.36
C HIS A 151 -16.08 33.36 4.16
N GLY A 152 -17.20 33.35 4.90
CA GLY A 152 -18.20 34.42 4.88
C GLY A 152 -19.33 34.29 3.84
N ARG A 153 -19.30 33.28 2.95
CA ARG A 153 -20.42 32.98 2.04
C ARG A 153 -21.40 32.00 2.67
N ARG A 154 -22.66 32.40 2.79
CA ARG A 154 -23.75 31.50 3.20
C ARG A 154 -23.99 30.45 2.11
N PHE A 155 -24.15 29.18 2.47
CA PHE A 155 -24.36 28.04 1.55
C PHE A 155 -23.21 27.77 0.55
N ALA A 156 -21.97 28.19 0.87
CA ALA A 156 -20.80 27.98 0.03
C ALA A 156 -20.60 26.50 -0.39
N ARG A 157 -20.77 25.57 0.57
CA ARG A 157 -20.62 24.12 0.34
C ARG A 157 -21.66 23.58 -0.64
N GLU A 158 -22.91 23.97 -0.48
CA GLU A 158 -24.03 23.49 -1.30
C GLU A 158 -23.88 23.96 -2.76
N ILE A 159 -23.56 25.23 -2.96
CA ILE A 159 -23.33 25.81 -4.29
C ILE A 159 -22.12 25.15 -4.97
N PHE A 160 -21.02 24.95 -4.23
CA PHE A 160 -19.83 24.31 -4.77
C PHE A 160 -20.07 22.84 -5.14
N THR A 161 -20.78 22.10 -4.29
CA THR A 161 -21.17 20.71 -4.56
C THR A 161 -22.05 20.61 -5.79
N LEU A 162 -23.06 21.49 -5.92
CA LEU A 162 -23.91 21.55 -7.11
C LEU A 162 -23.10 21.87 -8.37
N GLY A 163 -22.15 22.80 -8.28
CA GLY A 163 -21.24 23.13 -9.38
C GLY A 163 -20.38 21.93 -9.82
N ALA A 164 -19.73 21.27 -8.87
CA ALA A 164 -18.90 20.09 -9.13
C ALA A 164 -19.71 18.93 -9.73
N ALA A 165 -20.92 18.67 -9.20
CA ALA A 165 -21.84 17.68 -9.73
C ALA A 165 -22.31 18.02 -11.16
N THR A 166 -22.63 19.29 -11.43
CA THR A 166 -23.06 19.74 -12.77
C THR A 166 -21.95 19.60 -13.80
N VAL A 167 -20.70 19.95 -13.44
CA VAL A 167 -19.53 19.78 -14.31
C VAL A 167 -19.27 18.30 -14.57
N SER A 168 -19.30 17.46 -13.53
CA SER A 168 -19.11 16.02 -13.65
C SER A 168 -20.18 15.38 -14.53
N PHE A 169 -21.46 15.77 -14.35
CA PHE A 169 -22.57 15.32 -15.18
C PHE A 169 -22.42 15.72 -16.65
N SER A 170 -22.00 16.97 -16.92
CA SER A 170 -21.79 17.46 -18.29
C SER A 170 -20.71 16.68 -19.02
N ILE A 171 -19.61 16.33 -18.33
CA ILE A 171 -18.53 15.51 -18.90
C ILE A 171 -18.99 14.06 -19.07
N ALA A 172 -19.69 13.51 -18.07
CA ALA A 172 -20.19 12.13 -18.10
C ALA A 172 -21.23 11.89 -19.21
N LEU A 173 -21.91 12.93 -19.72
CA LEU A 173 -22.86 12.82 -20.81
C LEU A 173 -22.26 12.20 -22.08
N ILE A 174 -20.95 12.35 -22.29
CA ILE A 174 -20.25 11.75 -23.43
C ILE A 174 -20.30 10.21 -23.36
N ASN A 175 -20.31 9.63 -22.16
CA ASN A 175 -20.41 8.18 -21.95
C ASN A 175 -21.80 7.60 -22.25
N VAL A 176 -22.83 8.44 -22.41
CA VAL A 176 -24.22 8.04 -22.73
C VAL A 176 -24.46 7.99 -24.25
N THR A 177 -23.49 8.44 -25.05
CA THR A 177 -23.57 8.37 -26.52
C THR A 177 -23.51 6.91 -27.02
N PRO A 178 -23.94 6.61 -28.26
CA PRO A 178 -23.88 5.23 -28.80
C PRO A 178 -22.49 4.58 -28.81
N GLY A 179 -21.42 5.40 -28.83
CA GLY A 179 -20.02 4.96 -28.72
C GLY A 179 -19.45 5.10 -27.30
N GLY A 180 -20.27 5.45 -26.31
CA GLY A 180 -19.84 5.82 -24.97
C GLY A 180 -19.11 4.70 -24.21
N ILE A 181 -19.41 3.43 -24.50
CA ILE A 181 -18.71 2.29 -23.92
C ILE A 181 -17.21 2.29 -24.24
N TYR A 182 -16.82 2.75 -25.43
CA TYR A 182 -15.40 2.83 -25.80
C TYR A 182 -14.67 3.91 -25.00
N LEU A 183 -15.34 5.04 -24.76
CA LEU A 183 -14.78 6.10 -23.92
C LEU A 183 -14.73 5.67 -22.46
N PHE A 184 -15.80 5.03 -21.96
CA PHE A 184 -15.84 4.47 -20.61
C PHE A 184 -14.68 3.50 -20.38
N HIS A 185 -14.44 2.55 -21.30
CA HIS A 185 -13.35 1.59 -21.20
C HIS A 185 -11.96 2.24 -21.27
N LEU A 186 -11.79 3.30 -22.09
CA LEU A 186 -10.55 4.08 -22.14
C LEU A 186 -10.27 4.77 -20.79
N LEU A 187 -11.29 5.42 -20.22
CA LEU A 187 -11.20 6.10 -18.92
C LEU A 187 -10.97 5.11 -17.78
N ASP A 188 -11.68 3.99 -17.77
CA ASP A 188 -11.52 2.93 -16.75
C ASP A 188 -10.09 2.39 -16.73
N THR A 189 -9.50 2.17 -17.91
CA THR A 189 -8.13 1.65 -18.02
C THR A 189 -7.07 2.66 -17.61
N TYR A 190 -7.17 3.91 -18.08
CA TYR A 190 -6.08 4.90 -17.97
C TYR A 190 -6.26 5.94 -16.86
N SER A 191 -7.47 6.21 -16.38
CA SER A 191 -7.72 7.30 -15.43
C SER A 191 -7.13 7.03 -14.05
N ALA A 192 -7.44 5.87 -13.45
CA ALA A 192 -7.09 5.57 -12.05
C ALA A 192 -6.08 4.42 -11.90
N GLY A 193 -5.69 3.74 -12.98
CA GLY A 193 -4.78 2.59 -12.90
C GLY A 193 -3.39 2.97 -12.35
N ILE A 194 -2.50 3.40 -13.24
CA ILE A 194 -1.09 3.69 -12.90
C ILE A 194 -0.97 4.95 -12.04
N SER A 195 -1.81 5.96 -12.32
CA SER A 195 -1.84 7.25 -11.63
C SER A 195 -2.00 7.07 -10.11
N LEU A 196 -2.98 6.26 -9.69
CA LEU A 196 -3.27 6.02 -8.28
C LEU A 196 -2.16 5.23 -7.58
N LEU A 197 -1.61 4.20 -8.23
CA LEU A 197 -0.48 3.43 -7.68
C LEU A 197 0.73 4.34 -7.45
N CYS A 198 1.05 5.19 -8.42
CA CYS A 198 2.12 6.18 -8.27
C CYS A 198 1.83 7.19 -7.15
N SER A 199 0.60 7.70 -7.06
CA SER A 199 0.19 8.62 -5.99
C SER A 199 0.37 7.97 -4.60
N ALA A 200 -0.15 6.76 -4.41
CA ALA A 200 -0.02 6.01 -3.17
C ALA A 200 1.44 5.68 -2.82
N LEU A 201 2.30 5.45 -3.82
CA LEU A 201 3.73 5.27 -3.61
C LEU A 201 4.37 6.55 -3.04
N PHE A 202 4.06 7.71 -3.62
CA PHE A 202 4.57 8.99 -3.13
C PHE A 202 4.05 9.30 -1.74
N GLU A 203 2.79 9.03 -1.43
CA GLU A 203 2.23 9.16 -0.07
C GLU A 203 2.97 8.26 0.94
N ALA A 204 3.15 6.98 0.62
CA ALA A 204 3.83 6.04 1.51
C ALA A 204 5.30 6.45 1.76
N ILE A 205 5.98 6.94 0.73
CA ILE A 205 7.35 7.45 0.84
C ILE A 205 7.38 8.76 1.66
N ALA A 206 6.47 9.69 1.37
CA ALA A 206 6.36 10.97 2.07
C ALA A 206 6.16 10.76 3.57
N VAL A 207 5.20 9.92 3.97
CA VAL A 207 4.91 9.65 5.39
C VAL A 207 6.05 8.87 6.06
N SER A 208 6.53 7.79 5.44
CA SER A 208 7.46 6.87 6.12
C SER A 208 8.91 7.36 6.15
N TRP A 209 9.35 8.10 5.12
CA TRP A 209 10.75 8.50 4.92
C TRP A 209 11.00 9.99 5.11
N PHE A 210 10.11 10.87 4.61
CA PHE A 210 10.30 12.33 4.72
C PHE A 210 9.72 12.91 6.01
N TYR A 211 8.45 12.60 6.32
CA TYR A 211 7.83 12.99 7.58
C TYR A 211 8.44 12.22 8.77
N GLY A 212 8.74 10.95 8.54
CA GLY A 212 9.50 10.10 9.45
C GLY A 212 8.60 9.23 10.31
N LEU A 213 8.84 7.92 10.24
CA LEU A 213 8.03 6.89 10.90
C LEU A 213 7.89 7.04 12.43
N GLU A 214 8.90 7.57 13.11
CA GLU A 214 8.84 7.74 14.58
C GLU A 214 7.91 8.89 14.98
N ARG A 215 7.89 9.98 14.21
CA ARG A 215 6.95 11.08 14.44
C ARG A 215 5.53 10.61 14.17
N PHE A 216 5.31 9.94 13.04
CA PHE A 216 4.01 9.33 12.75
C PHE A 216 3.57 8.34 13.83
N SER A 217 4.50 7.55 14.39
CA SER A 217 4.19 6.64 15.50
C SER A 217 3.85 7.36 16.81
N GLN A 218 4.40 8.55 17.04
CA GLN A 218 4.08 9.42 18.18
C GLN A 218 2.71 10.07 17.99
N ASP A 219 2.38 10.51 16.78
CA ASP A 219 1.06 11.05 16.43
C ASP A 219 -0.04 9.99 16.62
N VAL A 220 0.22 8.75 16.17
CA VAL A 220 -0.70 7.63 16.43
C VAL A 220 -0.84 7.35 17.93
N GLN A 221 0.25 7.48 18.70
CA GLN A 221 0.20 7.31 20.15
C GLN A 221 -0.57 8.44 20.85
N SER A 222 -0.49 9.69 20.38
CA SER A 222 -1.24 10.79 20.97
C SER A 222 -2.74 10.68 20.68
N MET A 223 -3.12 10.13 19.52
CA MET A 223 -4.51 9.85 19.18
C MET A 223 -5.08 8.65 19.95
N LEU A 224 -4.41 7.49 19.92
CA LEU A 224 -4.93 6.21 20.43
C LEU A 224 -4.44 5.82 21.84
N GLY A 225 -3.51 6.59 22.42
CA GLY A 225 -2.85 6.28 23.68
C GLY A 225 -1.78 5.18 23.62
N SER A 226 -1.68 4.44 22.51
CA SER A 226 -0.74 3.32 22.35
C SER A 226 0.11 3.46 21.07
N LYS A 227 1.40 3.08 21.16
CA LYS A 227 2.30 3.11 20.01
C LYS A 227 1.94 1.98 19.02
N PRO A 228 1.96 2.25 17.70
CA PRO A 228 1.76 1.19 16.71
C PRO A 228 2.89 0.16 16.81
N GLY A 229 2.51 -1.12 16.75
CA GLY A 229 3.41 -2.26 16.83
C GLY A 229 4.43 -2.31 15.69
N LEU A 230 5.47 -3.15 15.87
CA LEU A 230 6.57 -3.27 14.89
C LEU A 230 6.10 -3.74 13.51
N TYR A 231 5.07 -4.57 13.46
CA TYR A 231 4.44 -5.04 12.22
C TYR A 231 4.04 -3.87 11.31
N TRP A 232 3.19 -2.97 11.81
CA TRP A 232 2.71 -1.80 11.06
C TRP A 232 3.85 -0.89 10.59
N ARG A 233 4.86 -0.69 11.43
CA ARG A 233 6.04 0.12 11.12
C ARG A 233 6.86 -0.45 9.97
N ILE A 234 7.06 -1.77 9.95
CA ILE A 234 7.75 -2.45 8.85
C ILE A 234 6.89 -2.41 7.58
N CYS A 235 5.57 -2.60 7.71
CA CYS A 235 4.64 -2.53 6.60
C CYS A 235 4.72 -1.18 5.88
N TRP A 236 4.57 -0.07 6.61
CA TRP A 236 4.58 1.27 6.03
C TRP A 236 5.93 1.64 5.40
N LYS A 237 7.04 1.30 6.07
CA LYS A 237 8.38 1.72 5.61
C LYS A 237 8.93 0.89 4.44
N PHE A 238 8.68 -0.41 4.43
CA PHE A 238 9.34 -1.32 3.49
C PHE A 238 8.35 -2.12 2.66
N ILE A 239 7.39 -2.82 3.29
CA ILE A 239 6.54 -3.77 2.56
C ILE A 239 5.65 -3.05 1.54
N SER A 240 4.90 -2.02 1.96
CA SER A 240 3.97 -1.32 1.08
C SER A 240 4.69 -0.61 -0.08
N PRO A 241 5.79 0.16 0.13
CA PRO A 241 6.51 0.78 -0.98
C PRO A 241 7.11 -0.23 -1.96
N ILE A 242 7.72 -1.33 -1.45
CA ILE A 242 8.27 -2.37 -2.32
C ILE A 242 7.18 -3.02 -3.15
N PHE A 243 6.03 -3.32 -2.53
CA PHE A 243 4.89 -3.92 -3.21
C PHE A 243 4.39 -3.03 -4.36
N ILE A 244 4.16 -1.74 -4.09
CA ILE A 244 3.69 -0.79 -5.11
C ILE A 244 4.74 -0.61 -6.22
N ILE A 245 6.03 -0.54 -5.88
CA ILE A 245 7.12 -0.46 -6.87
C ILE A 245 7.12 -1.68 -7.80
N VAL A 246 7.01 -2.89 -7.24
CA VAL A 246 6.95 -4.12 -8.03
C VAL A 246 5.78 -4.06 -9.01
N ARG A 247 4.60 -3.63 -8.54
CA ARG A 247 3.42 -3.49 -9.42
C ARG A 247 3.62 -2.44 -10.51
N CYS A 248 4.13 -1.25 -10.18
CA CYS A 248 4.42 -0.20 -11.16
C CYS A 248 5.40 -0.71 -12.23
N CYS A 249 6.44 -1.46 -11.83
CA CYS A 249 7.38 -2.06 -12.78
C CYS A 249 6.70 -3.09 -13.69
N ASP A 250 5.86 -3.96 -13.15
CA ASP A 250 5.15 -4.99 -13.93
C ASP A 250 4.23 -4.35 -14.99
N VAL A 251 3.48 -3.31 -14.60
CA VAL A 251 2.60 -2.58 -15.52
C VAL A 251 3.41 -1.89 -16.62
N TRP A 252 4.51 -1.24 -16.28
CA TRP A 252 5.41 -0.60 -17.26
C TRP A 252 5.97 -1.60 -18.28
N ILE A 253 6.27 -2.82 -17.85
CA ILE A 253 6.80 -3.88 -18.71
C ILE A 253 5.70 -4.51 -19.58
N ALA A 254 4.47 -4.65 -19.06
CA ALA A 254 3.37 -5.31 -19.74
C ALA A 254 2.67 -4.42 -20.79
N LEU A 255 2.59 -3.11 -20.55
CA LEU A 255 1.82 -2.18 -21.40
C LEU A 255 2.24 -2.12 -22.88
N PRO A 256 3.54 -2.14 -23.25
CA PRO A 256 3.92 -2.15 -24.65
C PRO A 256 3.51 -3.42 -25.41
N GLN A 257 3.15 -4.49 -24.69
CA GLN A 257 2.89 -5.81 -25.27
C GLN A 257 1.43 -6.05 -25.63
N GLN A 258 0.48 -5.25 -25.12
CA GLN A 258 -0.95 -5.38 -25.43
C GLN A 258 -1.59 -4.02 -25.71
N PRO A 259 -1.81 -3.63 -26.99
CA PRO A 259 -2.53 -2.41 -27.33
C PRO A 259 -3.97 -2.48 -26.81
N LEU A 260 -4.55 -1.32 -26.48
CA LEU A 260 -5.90 -1.29 -25.92
C LEU A 260 -6.90 -1.86 -26.93
N LYS A 261 -7.70 -2.82 -26.50
CA LYS A 261 -8.75 -3.46 -27.30
C LYS A 261 -10.00 -3.63 -26.46
N TYR A 262 -11.15 -3.44 -27.10
CA TYR A 262 -12.44 -3.78 -26.52
C TYR A 262 -13.18 -4.66 -27.52
N ASN A 263 -13.40 -5.94 -27.15
CA ASN A 263 -13.84 -6.99 -28.08
C ASN A 263 -12.95 -7.01 -29.35
N ASP A 264 -13.53 -6.91 -30.54
CA ASP A 264 -12.82 -6.88 -31.82
C ASP A 264 -12.31 -5.49 -32.21
N TYR A 265 -12.68 -4.44 -31.46
CA TYR A 265 -12.26 -3.08 -31.74
C TYR A 265 -10.87 -2.79 -31.17
N LYS A 266 -9.94 -2.43 -32.04
CA LYS A 266 -8.62 -1.93 -31.66
C LYS A 266 -8.64 -0.41 -31.61
N TYR A 267 -8.22 0.15 -30.48
CA TYR A 267 -8.15 1.59 -30.32
C TYR A 267 -7.08 2.19 -31.24
N PRO A 268 -7.32 3.38 -31.80
CA PRO A 268 -6.32 4.09 -32.57
C PRO A 268 -5.23 4.65 -31.64
N ASN A 269 -4.00 4.77 -32.15
CA ASN A 269 -2.86 5.23 -31.35
C ASN A 269 -3.08 6.61 -30.69
N TRP A 270 -3.84 7.50 -31.33
CA TRP A 270 -4.15 8.81 -30.74
C TRP A 270 -5.01 8.69 -29.46
N ALA A 271 -5.88 7.69 -29.38
CA ALA A 271 -6.71 7.46 -28.18
C ALA A 271 -5.84 6.94 -27.02
N GLU A 272 -4.85 6.09 -27.31
CA GLU A 272 -3.87 5.68 -26.31
C GLU A 272 -3.05 6.87 -25.80
N TRP A 273 -2.64 7.79 -26.67
CA TRP A 273 -1.97 9.03 -26.25
C TRP A 273 -2.83 9.91 -25.35
N ILE A 274 -4.15 9.97 -25.59
CA ILE A 274 -5.09 10.65 -24.69
C ILE A 274 -5.18 9.93 -23.33
N GLY A 275 -5.23 8.60 -23.33
CA GLY A 275 -5.20 7.82 -22.09
C GLY A 275 -3.92 8.08 -21.28
N TRP A 276 -2.76 8.06 -21.93
CA TRP A 276 -1.49 8.35 -21.29
C TRP A 276 -1.37 9.80 -20.80
N SER A 277 -1.88 10.77 -21.56
CA SER A 277 -1.87 12.16 -21.11
C SER A 277 -2.76 12.36 -19.88
N LEU A 278 -3.90 11.68 -19.81
CA LEU A 278 -4.76 11.66 -18.63
C LEU A 278 -4.03 11.06 -17.43
N ALA A 279 -3.45 9.86 -17.58
CA ALA A 279 -2.71 9.19 -16.50
C ALA A 279 -1.52 10.02 -15.99
N LEU A 280 -0.75 10.63 -16.91
CA LEU A 280 0.40 11.46 -16.58
C LEU A 280 0.00 12.80 -15.97
N SER A 281 -1.17 13.35 -16.30
CA SER A 281 -1.61 14.65 -15.78
C SER A 281 -1.66 14.67 -14.25
N SER A 282 -2.20 13.62 -13.62
CA SER A 282 -2.26 13.48 -12.17
C SER A 282 -0.87 13.28 -11.55
N ILE A 283 -0.03 12.46 -12.17
CA ILE A 283 1.33 12.17 -11.66
C ILE A 283 2.21 13.41 -11.76
N LEU A 284 2.11 14.18 -12.85
CA LEU A 284 2.91 15.38 -13.10
C LEU A 284 2.58 16.53 -12.13
N MET A 285 1.40 16.54 -11.51
CA MET A 285 1.08 17.55 -10.49
C MET A 285 2.02 17.47 -9.29
N ILE A 286 2.48 16.28 -8.89
CA ILE A 286 3.38 16.09 -7.74
C ILE A 286 4.72 16.84 -7.93
N PRO A 287 5.51 16.59 -9.00
CA PRO A 287 6.75 17.34 -9.23
C PRO A 287 6.51 18.79 -9.60
N LEU A 288 5.41 19.11 -10.31
CA LEU A 288 5.10 20.49 -10.70
C LEU A 288 4.86 21.37 -9.47
N VAL A 289 4.03 20.91 -8.52
CA VAL A 289 3.79 21.63 -7.26
C VAL A 289 5.07 21.72 -6.45
N ALA A 290 5.86 20.65 -6.37
CA ALA A 290 7.15 20.68 -5.68
C ALA A 290 8.11 21.74 -6.26
N LEU A 291 8.17 21.88 -7.59
CA LEU A 291 8.98 22.91 -8.26
C LEU A 291 8.44 24.32 -7.97
N ILE A 292 7.13 24.53 -8.04
CA ILE A 292 6.50 25.82 -7.73
C ILE A 292 6.80 26.22 -6.29
N SER A 293 6.63 25.32 -5.32
CA SER A 293 6.93 25.59 -3.91
C SER A 293 8.39 25.96 -3.69
N ILE A 294 9.35 25.26 -4.34
CA ILE A 294 10.77 25.61 -4.26
C ILE A 294 11.06 26.99 -4.88
N MET A 295 10.39 27.35 -5.96
CA MET A 295 10.56 28.66 -6.60
C MET A 295 10.00 29.80 -5.76
N GLN A 296 8.86 29.60 -5.10
CA GLN A 296 8.20 30.61 -4.27
C GLN A 296 8.87 30.80 -2.90
N THR A 297 9.50 29.76 -2.33
CA THR A 297 10.20 29.89 -1.05
C THR A 297 11.44 30.81 -1.15
N PRO A 298 11.54 31.87 -0.32
CA PRO A 298 12.74 32.71 -0.26
C PRO A 298 13.89 31.96 0.44
N GLY A 299 15.14 32.29 0.08
CA GLY A 299 16.35 31.73 0.69
C GLY A 299 17.26 30.99 -0.29
N THR A 300 18.26 30.29 0.24
CA THR A 300 19.20 29.47 -0.54
C THR A 300 18.59 28.12 -0.94
N LEU A 301 19.12 27.44 -1.97
CA LEU A 301 18.56 26.15 -2.44
C LEU A 301 18.45 25.10 -1.33
N LYS A 302 19.43 25.05 -0.41
CA LYS A 302 19.41 24.11 0.72
C LYS A 302 18.33 24.45 1.75
N GLU A 303 18.12 25.74 2.04
CA GLU A 303 17.09 26.20 2.96
C GLU A 303 15.69 26.00 2.36
N ARG A 304 15.52 26.31 1.07
CA ARG A 304 14.27 26.08 0.34
C ARG A 304 13.85 24.61 0.41
N ILE A 305 14.77 23.69 0.13
CA ILE A 305 14.48 22.25 0.20
C ILE A 305 14.20 21.82 1.65
N ALA A 306 14.95 22.34 2.63
CA ALA A 306 14.75 22.01 4.03
C ALA A 306 13.37 22.46 4.55
N ILE A 307 12.95 23.68 4.19
CA ILE A 307 11.64 24.25 4.53
C ILE A 307 10.53 23.43 3.88
N ASN A 308 10.62 23.13 2.59
CA ASN A 308 9.57 22.38 1.88
C ASN A 308 9.41 20.92 2.34
N ILE A 309 10.44 20.33 2.99
CA ILE A 309 10.36 18.98 3.56
C ILE A 309 9.89 19.01 5.03
N SER A 310 9.94 20.16 5.69
CA SER A 310 9.46 20.31 7.07
C SER A 310 7.94 20.53 7.13
N PRO A 311 7.26 19.99 8.16
CA PRO A 311 5.86 20.29 8.41
C PRO A 311 5.71 21.72 8.91
N LEU A 312 4.49 22.25 8.75
CA LEU A 312 4.16 23.65 8.98
C LEU A 312 4.57 24.17 10.37
N GLU A 313 4.40 23.33 11.39
CA GLU A 313 4.73 23.62 12.79
C GLU A 313 6.23 23.92 13.01
N GLU A 314 7.10 23.41 12.14
CA GLU A 314 8.55 23.61 12.25
C GLU A 314 9.05 24.79 11.40
N HIS A 315 8.23 25.35 10.50
CA HIS A 315 8.66 26.43 9.60
C HIS A 315 9.18 27.65 10.36
N GLU A 316 8.46 28.08 11.40
CA GLU A 316 8.88 29.23 12.22
C GLU A 316 10.20 28.93 12.94
N SER A 317 10.34 27.72 13.49
CA SER A 317 11.56 27.31 14.19
C SER A 317 12.79 27.23 13.27
N ILE A 318 12.60 26.75 12.04
CA ILE A 318 13.66 26.61 11.04
C ILE A 318 14.07 27.97 10.48
N GLN A 319 13.11 28.87 10.26
CA GLN A 319 13.37 30.25 9.86
C GLN A 319 14.15 31.02 10.94
N GLN A 320 13.89 30.75 12.22
CA GLN A 320 14.58 31.41 13.33
C GLN A 320 15.97 30.84 13.62
N THR A 321 16.17 29.52 13.51
CA THR A 321 17.43 28.87 13.91
C THR A 321 18.37 28.53 12.77
N HIS A 322 17.92 28.51 11.50
CA HIS A 322 18.68 28.04 10.32
C HIS A 322 19.30 26.62 10.46
N VAL A 323 18.99 25.85 11.51
CA VAL A 323 19.57 24.51 11.73
C VAL A 323 18.72 23.45 11.05
N VAL A 324 19.21 22.95 9.91
CA VAL A 324 18.54 21.85 9.19
C VAL A 324 18.90 20.50 9.81
N SER A 325 18.00 19.93 10.64
CA SER A 325 18.22 18.64 11.31
C SER A 325 17.99 17.41 10.40
N ARG A 326 17.31 17.59 9.25
CA ARG A 326 16.70 16.52 8.43
C ARG A 326 17.62 15.81 7.43
N PHE A 327 18.78 16.36 7.09
CA PHE A 327 19.74 15.71 6.18
C PHE A 327 20.69 14.70 6.86
N ARG A 328 20.52 14.41 8.15
CA ARG A 328 21.40 13.45 8.84
C ARG A 328 20.99 12.02 8.49
N CYS A 329 21.97 11.20 8.12
CA CYS A 329 21.80 9.77 7.85
C CYS A 329 21.08 9.01 9.01
N LYS A 330 21.20 9.51 10.24
CA LYS A 330 20.46 9.05 11.45
C LYS A 330 18.93 9.22 11.38
N HIS A 331 18.42 10.13 10.57
CA HIS A 331 16.98 10.31 10.34
C HIS A 331 16.43 9.21 9.41
N TRP A 332 17.22 8.82 8.40
CA TRP A 332 16.83 7.84 7.37
C TRP A 332 17.10 6.40 7.81
N LEU A 333 18.22 6.17 8.49
CA LEU A 333 18.60 4.89 9.10
C LEU A 333 17.97 4.78 10.49
N TYR A 334 16.92 3.98 10.57
CA TYR A 334 16.33 3.54 11.82
C TYR A 334 17.39 2.85 12.68
N ASN A 335 17.77 3.44 13.82
CA ASN A 335 18.34 2.66 14.92
C ASN A 335 18.22 3.39 16.27
N GLN A 336 17.02 3.44 16.85
CA GLN A 336 16.86 3.79 18.26
C GLN A 336 17.14 2.60 19.20
N ARG A 337 17.13 1.34 18.72
CA ARG A 337 17.49 0.18 19.56
C ARG A 337 18.96 0.11 19.94
N LEU A 338 19.85 0.91 19.35
CA LEU A 338 21.21 1.06 19.88
C LEU A 338 21.29 1.94 21.14
N LYS A 339 20.21 2.62 21.54
CA LYS A 339 20.15 3.26 22.87
C LYS A 339 19.78 2.27 23.97
N ASP A 340 18.93 1.27 23.72
CA ASP A 340 18.69 0.21 24.70
C ASP A 340 19.88 -0.77 24.80
N PHE A 341 20.61 -0.96 23.70
CA PHE A 341 21.91 -1.64 23.71
C PHE A 341 23.05 -0.79 24.28
N SER A 342 22.83 0.46 24.67
CA SER A 342 23.84 1.29 25.37
C SER A 342 24.08 0.86 26.83
N VAL A 343 23.40 -0.21 27.28
CA VAL A 343 23.74 -0.93 28.52
C VAL A 343 24.82 -2.01 28.29
N ILE A 344 25.06 -2.45 27.04
CA ILE A 344 26.12 -3.42 26.72
C ILE A 344 27.54 -2.84 26.53
N PRO A 345 27.79 -1.53 26.26
CA PRO A 345 29.14 -1.01 26.24
C PRO A 345 29.78 -1.18 27.60
N ASN A 346 29.08 -1.01 28.73
CA ASN A 346 29.73 -1.04 30.04
C ASN A 346 30.24 -2.42 30.44
N GLU A 347 29.56 -3.52 30.09
CA GLU A 347 30.07 -4.87 30.35
C GLU A 347 31.16 -5.29 29.37
N LEU A 348 31.01 -5.02 28.07
CA LEU A 348 32.06 -5.35 27.09
C LEU A 348 33.32 -4.49 27.31
N TYR A 349 33.17 -3.21 27.69
CA TYR A 349 34.28 -2.33 28.06
C TYR A 349 34.87 -2.72 29.42
N ARG A 350 34.09 -3.24 30.38
CA ARG A 350 34.60 -3.86 31.61
C ARG A 350 35.42 -5.11 31.33
N VAL A 351 34.92 -6.02 30.49
CA VAL A 351 35.64 -7.24 30.14
C VAL A 351 36.93 -6.91 29.37
N LEU A 352 36.87 -6.00 28.39
CA LEU A 352 38.06 -5.55 27.66
C LEU A 352 39.04 -4.77 28.54
N ARG A 353 38.55 -3.96 29.50
CA ARG A 353 39.39 -3.26 30.48
C ARG A 353 40.04 -4.23 31.46
N ASN A 354 39.30 -5.20 31.98
CA ASN A 354 39.83 -6.25 32.85
C ASN A 354 40.85 -7.13 32.14
N LEU A 355 40.65 -7.43 30.84
CA LEU A 355 41.62 -8.13 30.01
C LEU A 355 42.88 -7.27 29.75
N ARG A 356 42.73 -5.95 29.56
CA ARG A 356 43.84 -5.02 29.36
C ARG A 356 44.64 -4.78 30.64
N GLU A 357 43.97 -4.67 31.79
CA GLU A 357 44.56 -4.54 33.12
C GLU A 357 45.24 -5.85 33.56
N LYS A 358 44.64 -7.03 33.32
CA LYS A 358 45.33 -8.33 33.52
C LYS A 358 46.56 -8.48 32.64
N LYS A 359 46.51 -8.01 31.38
CA LYS A 359 47.68 -8.03 30.48
C LYS A 359 48.78 -7.05 30.92
N GLN A 360 48.44 -5.91 31.53
CA GLN A 360 49.40 -4.96 32.09
C GLN A 360 50.00 -5.42 33.44
N HIS A 361 49.19 -6.04 34.30
CA HIS A 361 49.66 -6.60 35.58
C HIS A 361 50.57 -7.82 35.36
N HIS A 362 50.27 -8.69 34.38
CA HIS A 362 51.16 -9.80 34.03
C HIS A 362 52.39 -9.39 33.23
N ARG A 363 52.38 -8.26 32.50
CA ARG A 363 53.62 -7.69 31.93
C ARG A 363 54.60 -7.20 33.00
N ARG A 364 54.12 -6.88 34.21
CA ARG A 364 54.96 -6.51 35.36
C ARG A 364 55.38 -7.71 36.22
N SER A 365 54.71 -8.86 36.12
CA SER A 365 55.02 -10.07 36.91
C SER A 365 55.65 -11.23 36.10
N ALA A 366 55.83 -11.09 34.79
CA ALA A 366 56.41 -12.11 33.92
C ALA A 366 57.96 -12.14 33.98
N LEU A 367 58.51 -12.35 35.19
CA LEU A 367 59.87 -12.88 35.35
C LEU A 367 59.91 -14.24 36.05
N SER A 368 58.76 -14.90 36.26
CA SER A 368 58.77 -16.24 36.85
C SER A 368 57.51 -17.04 36.49
N SER A 369 57.76 -18.26 36.02
CA SER A 369 56.84 -19.38 35.76
C SER A 369 56.08 -19.43 34.42
N LYS A 370 56.34 -20.54 33.70
CA LYS A 370 55.64 -21.02 32.50
C LYS A 370 54.17 -21.28 32.83
N ILE A 371 53.28 -20.55 32.19
CA ILE A 371 51.86 -20.89 32.10
C ILE A 371 51.53 -21.02 30.61
N ASP A 372 50.81 -22.07 30.26
CA ASP A 372 50.54 -22.49 28.88
C ASP A 372 49.53 -21.53 28.22
N TRP A 373 50.04 -20.59 27.43
CA TRP A 373 49.28 -19.48 26.85
C TRP A 373 48.28 -19.92 25.78
N ASP A 374 48.51 -21.08 25.16
CA ASP A 374 47.70 -21.54 24.04
C ASP A 374 46.34 -22.08 24.50
N ALA A 375 46.25 -22.68 25.69
CA ALA A 375 44.99 -23.21 26.25
C ALA A 375 44.01 -22.09 26.67
N ILE A 376 44.53 -20.98 27.21
CA ILE A 376 43.70 -19.84 27.65
C ILE A 376 43.23 -19.02 26.45
N LEU A 377 44.10 -18.82 25.46
CA LEU A 377 43.73 -18.10 24.24
C LEU A 377 42.68 -18.88 23.42
N TYR A 378 42.80 -20.21 23.33
CA TYR A 378 41.81 -21.05 22.67
C TYR A 378 40.45 -21.03 23.37
N HIS A 379 40.44 -21.09 24.71
CA HIS A 379 39.20 -21.09 25.48
C HIS A 379 38.45 -19.75 25.38
N ASP A 380 39.16 -18.62 25.37
CA ASP A 380 38.55 -17.29 25.24
C ASP A 380 38.16 -16.95 23.79
N LEU A 381 38.90 -17.42 22.79
CA LEU A 381 38.47 -17.34 21.39
C LEU A 381 37.28 -18.25 21.10
N ALA A 382 37.24 -19.45 21.68
CA ALA A 382 36.10 -20.36 21.56
C ALA A 382 34.84 -19.75 22.17
N LYS A 383 34.93 -19.09 23.34
CA LYS A 383 33.80 -18.31 23.89
C LYS A 383 33.38 -17.15 23.00
N LEU A 384 34.31 -16.45 22.37
CA LEU A 384 33.99 -15.34 21.47
C LEU A 384 33.34 -15.82 20.17
N ILE A 385 33.82 -16.93 19.61
CA ILE A 385 33.25 -17.59 18.44
C ILE A 385 31.88 -18.19 18.79
N ASP A 386 31.70 -18.85 19.93
CA ASP A 386 30.40 -19.36 20.38
C ASP A 386 29.41 -18.22 20.64
N THR A 387 29.85 -17.06 21.12
CA THR A 387 28.98 -15.89 21.30
C THR A 387 28.59 -15.28 19.94
N MET A 388 29.52 -15.24 18.98
CA MET A 388 29.25 -14.76 17.62
C MET A 388 28.41 -15.75 16.80
N VAL A 389 28.64 -17.05 16.94
CA VAL A 389 27.86 -18.14 16.34
C VAL A 389 26.50 -18.24 17.00
N SER A 390 26.36 -17.99 18.31
CA SER A 390 25.06 -17.86 18.98
C SER A 390 24.31 -16.60 18.51
N MET A 391 24.98 -15.48 18.25
CA MET A 391 24.33 -14.28 17.67
C MET A 391 23.89 -14.50 16.22
N HIS A 392 24.72 -15.17 15.40
CA HIS A 392 24.36 -15.48 14.02
C HIS A 392 23.29 -16.58 13.94
N SER A 393 23.37 -17.59 14.82
CA SER A 393 22.37 -18.64 14.94
C SER A 393 21.07 -18.10 15.50
N TYR A 394 21.03 -17.17 16.47
CA TYR A 394 19.76 -16.55 16.89
C TYR A 394 19.12 -15.65 15.83
N ALA A 395 19.92 -15.00 14.97
CA ALA A 395 19.42 -14.21 13.85
C ALA A 395 18.87 -15.11 12.72
N VAL A 396 19.58 -16.18 12.38
CA VAL A 396 19.17 -17.14 11.35
C VAL A 396 18.06 -18.07 11.85
N PHE A 397 18.04 -18.44 13.12
CA PHE A 397 17.00 -19.27 13.73
C PHE A 397 15.72 -18.47 13.98
N ASN A 398 15.78 -17.16 14.25
CA ASN A 398 14.59 -16.32 14.20
C ASN A 398 14.12 -16.04 12.77
N PHE A 399 15.01 -15.92 11.79
CA PHE A 399 14.59 -15.78 10.39
C PHE A 399 13.97 -17.08 9.85
N LYS A 400 14.51 -18.24 10.25
CA LYS A 400 14.00 -19.58 9.90
C LYS A 400 12.77 -19.96 10.71
N ALA A 401 12.66 -19.55 11.98
CA ALA A 401 11.45 -19.70 12.80
C ALA A 401 10.36 -18.71 12.40
N LEU A 402 10.68 -17.51 11.90
CA LEU A 402 9.70 -16.58 11.32
C LEU A 402 9.22 -17.06 9.94
N MET A 403 10.07 -17.73 9.16
CA MET A 403 9.69 -18.39 7.90
C MET A 403 9.01 -19.76 8.11
N MET A 404 9.19 -20.42 9.26
CA MET A 404 8.55 -21.71 9.59
C MET A 404 7.33 -21.60 10.52
N ASN A 405 7.15 -20.49 11.24
CA ASN A 405 5.98 -20.25 12.12
C ASN A 405 4.94 -19.27 11.53
N VAL A 406 5.09 -18.85 10.28
CA VAL A 406 4.00 -18.22 9.51
C VAL A 406 3.49 -19.24 8.49
N ALA A 407 2.58 -20.09 8.99
CA ALA A 407 1.80 -21.18 8.34
C ALA A 407 2.58 -22.49 8.04
N PRO A 408 2.13 -23.64 8.60
CA PRO A 408 0.73 -24.08 8.47
C PRO A 408 0.13 -24.65 9.79
N SER A 409 -0.69 -23.87 10.48
CA SER A 409 -1.55 -24.42 11.55
C SER A 409 -2.96 -23.82 11.64
N ALA A 410 -3.42 -23.09 10.62
CA ALA A 410 -4.84 -22.71 10.54
C ALA A 410 -5.45 -22.58 9.12
N LEU A 411 -4.68 -22.79 8.03
CA LEU A 411 -5.20 -22.63 6.66
C LEU A 411 -4.83 -23.76 5.68
N SER A 412 -4.12 -24.80 6.10
CA SER A 412 -3.74 -25.94 5.23
C SER A 412 -4.63 -27.17 5.37
N ALA A 413 -5.54 -27.23 6.35
CA ALA A 413 -6.40 -28.40 6.56
C ALA A 413 -7.69 -28.38 5.70
N SER A 414 -8.09 -27.22 5.15
CA SER A 414 -9.32 -27.10 4.35
C SER A 414 -9.09 -27.03 2.84
N PHE A 415 -7.85 -26.84 2.38
CA PHE A 415 -7.52 -26.76 0.94
C PHE A 415 -6.82 -28.00 0.37
N ILE A 416 -6.27 -28.89 1.21
CA ILE A 416 -5.61 -30.12 0.74
C ILE A 416 -6.56 -31.34 0.73
N VAL A 417 -7.68 -31.29 1.45
CA VAL A 417 -8.70 -32.36 1.40
C VAL A 417 -9.60 -32.25 0.15
N LEU A 418 -9.80 -31.05 -0.41
CA LEU A 418 -10.64 -30.88 -1.62
C LEU A 418 -9.90 -31.07 -2.95
N TYR A 419 -8.56 -31.01 -2.98
CA TYR A 419 -7.80 -31.20 -4.22
C TYR A 419 -7.32 -32.65 -4.44
N SER A 420 -7.43 -33.54 -3.44
CA SER A 420 -7.13 -34.97 -3.61
C SER A 420 -8.35 -35.86 -3.93
N GLN A 421 -9.56 -35.30 -3.98
CA GLN A 421 -10.79 -36.03 -4.37
C GLN A 421 -11.35 -35.66 -5.75
N SER A 422 -10.64 -34.86 -6.56
CA SER A 422 -11.09 -34.46 -7.92
C SER A 422 -10.18 -34.97 -9.05
N VAL A 423 -9.13 -35.75 -8.77
CA VAL A 423 -8.25 -36.37 -9.80
C VAL A 423 -8.11 -37.89 -9.60
N GLY A 424 -9.11 -38.51 -8.99
CA GLY A 424 -9.22 -39.96 -8.90
C GLY A 424 -10.68 -40.35 -8.80
N GLY A 425 -11.28 -40.68 -9.94
CA GLY A 425 -12.69 -41.02 -10.11
C GLY A 425 -13.13 -40.76 -11.53
#